data_AF-A0A1I7NR27-F1
#
_entry.id   AF-A0A1I7NR27-F1
#
_cell.length_a   1.000
_cell.length_b   1.000
_cell.length_c   1.000
_cell.angle_alpha   90.00
_cell.angle_beta   90.00
_cell.angle_gamma   90.00
#
_symmetry.space_group_name_H-M   'P 1'
#
loop_
_entity.id
_entity.type
_entity.pdbx_description
1 polymer ?
#
loop_
_entity_poly.entity_id
_entity_poly.type
_entity_poly.pdbx_seq_one_letter_code
_entity_poly.pdbx_strand_id
1 'polypeptide(L)'
;MGDHFWPAMYPGLIVGILYGLSLRGVFNTVVSALGGLVGAAIAYAGLLAVDLNDGLPSVISLVVAAFAGAYLLTSAAQRVRGPGVKS
;
A
#
# COMPACT_ATOMS: atom_id res chain seq x y z
N MET A 1 -6.55 9.50 -16.06
CA MET A 1 -6.19 9.67 -14.64
C MET A 1 -5.59 11.05 -14.50
N GLY A 2 -6.10 11.88 -13.58
CA GLY A 2 -5.68 13.27 -13.43
C GLY A 2 -4.20 13.39 -13.07
N ASP A 3 -3.62 14.53 -13.39
CA ASP A 3 -2.31 15.02 -12.94
C ASP A 3 -2.03 14.81 -11.44
N HIS A 4 -3.06 14.78 -10.60
CA HIS A 4 -2.94 14.52 -9.16
C HIS A 4 -2.86 13.05 -8.74
N PHE A 5 -3.09 12.09 -9.64
CA PHE A 5 -3.12 10.66 -9.30
C PHE A 5 -1.76 10.15 -8.80
N TRP A 6 -0.71 10.32 -9.60
CA TRP A 6 0.62 9.81 -9.26
C TRP A 6 1.21 10.43 -7.98
N PRO A 7 1.11 11.76 -7.76
CA PRO A 7 1.47 12.38 -6.48
C PRO A 7 0.74 11.76 -5.27
N ALA A 8 -0.55 11.46 -5.42
CA ALA A 8 -1.35 10.84 -4.36
C ALA A 8 -0.95 9.37 -4.09
N MET A 9 -0.32 8.69 -5.05
CA MET A 9 0.14 7.31 -4.89
C MET A 9 1.50 7.19 -4.17
N TYR A 10 2.33 8.24 -4.17
CA TYR A 10 3.67 8.18 -3.57
C TYR A 10 3.66 7.82 -2.07
N PRO A 11 2.79 8.39 -1.23
CA PRO A 11 2.69 7.97 0.17
C PRO A 11 2.42 6.47 0.30
N GLY A 12 1.53 5.93 -0.55
CA GLY A 12 1.20 4.51 -0.53
C GLY A 12 2.36 3.60 -0.93
N LEU A 13 3.13 4.00 -1.95
CA LEU A 13 4.32 3.29 -2.38
C LEU A 13 5.40 3.34 -1.29
N ILE A 14 5.65 4.51 -0.68
CA ILE A 14 6.62 4.69 0.41
C ILE A 14 6.23 3.82 1.61
N VAL A 15 4.97 3.88 2.05
CA VAL A 15 4.45 3.08 3.17
C VAL A 15 4.59 1.58 2.87
N GLY A 16 4.24 1.15 1.65
CA GLY A 16 4.40 -0.23 1.22
C GLY A 16 5.85 -0.69 1.27
N ILE A 17 6.80 0.10 0.75
CA ILE A 17 8.24 -0.23 0.81
C ILE A 17 8.72 -0.33 2.26
N LEU A 18 8.42 0.66 3.10
CA LEU A 18 8.84 0.68 4.50
C LEU A 18 8.30 -0.54 5.27
N TYR A 19 7.04 -0.90 5.02
CA TYR A 19 6.45 -2.09 5.62
C TYR A 19 7.19 -3.37 5.20
N GLY A 20 7.47 -3.58 3.91
CA GLY A 20 8.17 -4.79 3.48
C GLY A 20 9.64 -4.83 3.87
N LEU A 21 10.32 -3.68 3.94
CA LEU A 21 11.66 -3.59 4.52
C LEU A 21 11.67 -4.04 5.99
N SER A 22 10.62 -3.73 6.76
CA SER A 22 10.48 -4.20 8.16
C SER A 22 10.40 -5.73 8.28
N LEU A 23 9.84 -6.40 7.26
CA LEU A 23 9.73 -7.86 7.18
C LEU A 23 10.99 -8.54 6.62
N ARG A 24 11.98 -7.75 6.18
CA ARG A 24 13.22 -8.18 5.53
C ARG A 24 13.00 -8.90 4.19
N GLY A 25 14.00 -8.75 3.32
CA GLY A 25 14.05 -9.44 2.02
C GLY A 25 13.35 -8.68 0.88
N VAL A 26 14.01 -8.66 -0.28
CA VAL A 26 13.57 -7.93 -1.48
C VAL A 26 12.17 -8.34 -1.93
N PHE A 27 11.84 -9.64 -1.82
CA PHE A 27 10.51 -10.14 -2.20
C PHE A 27 9.39 -9.50 -1.36
N ASN A 28 9.56 -9.46 -0.03
CA ASN A 28 8.56 -8.85 0.86
C ASN A 28 8.40 -7.36 0.56
N THR A 29 9.50 -6.65 0.30
CA THR A 29 9.50 -5.23 -0.10
C THR A 29 8.76 -4.97 -1.41
N VAL A 30 8.98 -5.81 -2.44
CA VAL A 30 8.30 -5.64 -3.73
C VAL A 30 6.81 -5.94 -3.60
N VAL A 31 6.45 -7.04 -2.92
CA VAL A 31 5.05 -7.41 -2.72
C VAL A 31 4.32 -6.35 -1.87
N SER A 32 4.94 -5.89 -0.79
CA SER A 32 4.33 -4.87 0.06
C SER A 32 4.19 -3.52 -0.65
N ALA A 33 5.15 -3.14 -1.50
CA ALA A 33 5.07 -1.92 -2.29
C ALA A 33 3.89 -1.97 -3.28
N LEU A 34 3.70 -3.11 -3.95
CA LEU A 34 2.54 -3.33 -4.83
C LEU A 34 1.23 -3.30 -4.03
N GLY A 35 1.19 -3.94 -2.86
CA GLY A 35 0.02 -3.91 -1.98
C GLY A 35 -0.31 -2.52 -1.49
N GLY A 36 0.72 -1.73 -1.13
CA GLY A 36 0.58 -0.33 -0.73
C GLY A 36 0.04 0.56 -1.85
N LEU A 37 0.50 0.35 -3.08
CA LEU A 37 0.02 1.06 -4.25
C LEU A 37 -1.45 0.72 -4.54
N VAL A 38 -1.83 -0.56 -4.48
CA VAL A 38 -3.23 -0.98 -4.66
C VAL A 38 -4.12 -0.39 -3.57
N GLY A 39 -3.69 -0.44 -2.30
CA GLY A 39 -4.41 0.15 -1.18
C GLY A 39 -4.63 1.65 -1.34
N ALA A 40 -3.59 2.40 -1.73
CA ALA A 40 -3.70 3.82 -2.01
C ALA A 40 -4.62 4.11 -3.19
N ALA A 41 -4.55 3.32 -4.27
CA ALA A 41 -5.41 3.51 -5.44
C ALA A 41 -6.90 3.32 -5.10
N ILE A 42 -7.23 2.32 -4.27
CA ILE A 42 -8.60 2.09 -3.78
C ILE A 42 -9.07 3.27 -2.92
N ALA A 43 -8.23 3.75 -1.99
CA ALA A 43 -8.58 4.90 -1.17
C ALA A 43 -8.75 6.19 -1.98
N TYR A 44 -7.90 6.44 -2.98
CA TYR A 44 -8.04 7.59 -3.87
C TYR A 44 -9.35 7.54 -4.65
N ALA A 45 -9.73 6.38 -5.18
CA ALA A 45 -11.01 6.21 -5.86
C ALA A 45 -12.20 6.46 -4.91
N GLY A 46 -12.10 5.99 -3.65
CA GLY A 46 -13.09 6.25 -2.62
C GLY A 46 -13.21 7.73 -2.28
N LEU A 47 -12.09 8.40 -2.00
CA LEU A 47 -12.03 9.83 -1.65
C LEU A 47 -12.56 10.72 -2.78
N LEU A 48 -12.23 10.39 -4.02
CA LEU A 48 -12.77 11.07 -5.20
C LEU A 48 -14.29 10.93 -5.30
N ALA A 49 -14.85 9.78 -4.92
CA ALA A 49 -16.29 9.56 -4.95
C ALA A 49 -17.07 10.33 -3.86
N VAL A 50 -16.40 10.72 -2.77
CA VAL A 50 -16.99 11.50 -1.66
C VAL A 50 -16.56 12.97 -1.65
N ASP A 51 -15.84 13.42 -2.68
CA ASP A 51 -15.31 14.79 -2.81
C ASP A 51 -14.42 15.23 -1.63
N LEU A 52 -13.74 14.27 -0.99
CA LEU A 52 -12.86 14.47 0.17
C LEU A 52 -11.37 14.41 -0.19
N ASN A 53 -11.03 14.84 -1.40
CA ASN A 53 -9.65 14.73 -1.89
C ASN A 53 -8.67 15.70 -1.22
N ASP A 54 -9.17 16.76 -0.59
CA ASP A 54 -8.35 17.83 -0.02
C ASP A 54 -8.23 17.74 1.50
N GLY A 55 -6.98 17.88 1.97
CA GLY A 55 -6.65 18.01 3.39
C GLY A 55 -6.15 16.75 4.08
N LEU A 56 -5.96 16.87 5.40
CA LEU A 56 -5.43 15.80 6.25
C LEU A 56 -6.24 14.48 6.20
N PRO A 57 -7.59 14.48 6.11
CA PRO A 57 -8.36 13.24 6.04
C PRO A 57 -7.97 12.38 4.83
N SER A 58 -7.73 12.99 3.66
CA SER A 58 -7.38 12.27 2.44
C SER A 58 -6.04 11.55 2.60
N VAL A 59 -5.03 12.23 3.15
CA VAL A 59 -3.70 11.66 3.41
C VAL A 59 -3.77 10.52 4.42
N ILE A 60 -4.53 10.69 5.51
CA ILE A 60 -4.70 9.66 6.54
C ILE A 60 -5.36 8.41 5.93
N SER A 61 -6.45 8.59 5.17
CA SER A 61 -7.14 7.49 4.50
C SER A 61 -6.24 6.76 3.50
N LEU A 62 -5.45 7.51 2.71
CA LEU A 62 -4.48 6.94 1.77
C LEU A 62 -3.41 6.11 2.48
N VAL A 63 -2.83 6.63 3.56
CA VAL A 63 -1.78 5.93 4.33
C VAL A 63 -2.33 4.67 5.00
N VAL A 64 -3.51 4.75 5.63
CA VAL A 64 -4.15 3.60 6.29
C VAL A 64 -4.50 2.52 5.28
N ALA A 65 -5.10 2.89 4.14
CA ALA A 65 -5.46 1.94 3.09
C ALA A 65 -4.22 1.33 2.42
N ALA A 66 -3.17 2.12 2.18
CA ALA A 66 -1.90 1.62 1.67
C ALA A 66 -1.27 0.61 2.64
N PHE A 67 -1.21 0.93 3.94
CA PHE A 67 -0.69 -0.01 4.92
C PHE A 67 -1.51 -1.31 4.97
N ALA A 68 -2.85 -1.21 4.94
CA ALA A 68 -3.73 -2.37 4.89
C ALA A 68 -3.50 -3.20 3.62
N GLY A 69 -3.37 -2.57 2.45
CA GLY A 69 -3.08 -3.25 1.18
C GLY A 69 -1.72 -3.94 1.20
N ALA A 70 -0.68 -3.26 1.71
CA ALA A 70 0.66 -3.82 1.87
C ALA A 70 0.65 -5.04 2.80
N TYR A 71 -0.04 -4.94 3.95
CA TYR A 71 -0.19 -6.02 4.91
C TYR A 71 -0.93 -7.24 4.32
N LEU A 72 -2.09 -7.01 3.69
CA LEU A 72 -2.92 -8.08 3.13
C LEU A 72 -2.19 -8.80 1.99
N LEU A 73 -1.59 -8.05 1.07
CA LEU A 73 -0.90 -8.66 -0.08
C LEU A 73 0.34 -9.44 0.37
N THR A 74 1.09 -8.91 1.33
CA THR A 74 2.26 -9.62 1.88
C THR A 74 1.84 -10.86 2.65
N SER A 75 0.78 -10.78 3.46
CA SER A 75 0.24 -11.92 4.20
C SER A 75 -0.27 -13.01 3.26
N ALA A 76 -0.95 -12.63 2.17
CA ALA A 76 -1.40 -13.57 1.14
C ALA A 76 -0.20 -14.22 0.43
N ALA A 77 0.81 -13.44 0.03
CA ALA A 77 1.99 -13.97 -0.63
C ALA A 77 2.80 -14.92 0.27
N GLN A 78 2.90 -14.63 1.56
CA GLN A 78 3.53 -15.52 2.54
C GLN A 78 2.75 -16.83 2.72
N ARG A 79 1.41 -16.78 2.74
CA ARG A 79 0.57 -17.98 2.78
C ARG A 79 0.75 -18.87 1.54
N VAL A 80 0.86 -18.27 0.36
CA VAL A 80 1.11 -19.00 -0.90
C VAL A 80 2.51 -19.63 -0.91
N ARG A 81 3.50 -19.00 -0.28
CA ARG A 81 4.86 -19.56 -0.14
C ARG A 81 4.96 -20.73 0.85
N GLY A 82 3.96 -20.95 1.71
CA GLY A 82 3.97 -22.01 2.74
C GLY A 82 5.01 -21.80 3.85
N PRO A 83 5.01 -22.60 4.93
CA PRO A 83 5.94 -22.49 6.08
C PRO A 83 7.40 -22.92 5.77
N GLY A 84 7.90 -22.60 4.57
CA GLY A 84 9.23 -22.98 4.10
C GLY A 84 10.28 -21.90 4.33
N VAL A 85 11.32 -22.27 5.08
CA VAL A 85 12.59 -21.56 5.31
C VAL A 85 12.59 -20.57 6.49
N LYS A 86 12.68 -21.14 7.69
CA LYS A 86 13.57 -20.59 8.72
C LYS A 86 14.98 -20.60 8.15
N SER A 87 15.56 -19.42 7.91
CA SER A 87 17.01 -19.26 7.78
C SER A 87 17.59 -18.77 9.08
#